data_AF-A0A562K7Z7-F1
#
_entry.id   AF-A0A562K7Z7-F1
#
_cell.length_a   1.000
_cell.length_b   1.000
_cell.length_c   1.000
_cell.angle_alpha   90.00
_cell.angle_beta   90.00
_cell.angle_gamma   90.00
#
_symmetry.space_group_name_H-M   'P 1'
#
loop_
_entity.id
_entity.type
_entity.pdbx_description
1 polymer ?
#
loop_
_entity_poly.entity_id
_entity_poly.type
_entity_poly.pdbx_seq_one_letter_code
_entity_poly.pdbx_strand_id
1 'polypeptide(L)' 'MSTPDRRGMLERVDQALSIRRQCMLLGIARSSVYRPLQPANSTTLP' A
#
# COMPACT_ATOMS: atom_id res chain seq x y z
N MET A 1 -0.58 -3.46 -11.83
CA MET A 1 0.17 -3.07 -10.61
C MET A 1 -0.32 -3.89 -9.43
N SER A 2 0.60 -4.56 -8.74
CA SER A 2 0.29 -5.38 -7.58
C SER A 2 -0.21 -4.53 -6.41
N THR A 3 -1.02 -5.11 -5.53
CA THR A 3 -1.48 -4.42 -4.30
C THR A 3 -0.36 -3.82 -3.44
N PRO A 4 0.81 -4.46 -3.22
CA PRO A 4 1.94 -3.85 -2.49
C PRO A 4 2.51 -2.60 -3.18
N ASP A 5 2.54 -2.60 -4.50
CA ASP A 5 3.07 -1.50 -5.32
C ASP A 5 2.18 -0.25 -5.19
N ARG A 6 0.87 -0.43 -5.32
CA ARG A 6 -0.12 0.64 -5.06
C ARG A 6 -0.05 1.15 -3.62
N ARG A 7 0.23 0.28 -2.64
CA ARG A 7 0.43 0.69 -1.23
C ARG A 7 1.68 1.54 -1.01
N GLY A 8 2.71 1.36 -1.82
CA GLY A 8 3.92 2.20 -1.79
C GLY A 8 3.65 3.63 -2.23
N MET A 9 2.63 3.85 -3.06
CA MET A 9 2.19 5.18 -3.51
C MET A 9 1.33 5.93 -2.47
N LEU A 10 1.04 5.31 -1.33
CA LEU A 10 0.20 5.89 -0.30
C LEU A 10 1.04 6.80 0.61
N GLU A 11 0.81 8.10 0.51
CA GLU A 11 1.48 9.13 1.29
C GLU A 11 0.92 9.13 2.72
N ARG A 12 1.79 8.91 3.72
CA ARG A 12 1.38 8.76 5.13
C ARG A 12 1.71 9.97 5.99
N VAL A 13 2.75 10.71 5.63
CA VAL A 13 3.36 11.76 6.46
C VAL A 13 2.77 13.13 6.11
N ASP A 14 2.84 13.53 4.85
CA ASP A 14 2.35 14.84 4.36
C ASP A 14 1.07 14.69 3.53
N GLN A 15 0.00 14.28 4.20
CA GLN A 15 -1.25 13.95 3.53
C GLN A 15 -2.02 15.18 3.07
N ALA A 16 -1.82 15.61 1.83
CA ALA A 16 -2.75 16.50 1.12
C ALA A 16 -4.16 15.87 1.02
N LEU A 17 -4.24 14.54 1.04
CA LEU A 17 -5.48 13.76 1.02
C LEU A 17 -5.48 12.72 2.13
N SER A 18 -6.61 12.56 2.84
CA SER A 18 -6.73 11.53 3.88
C SER A 18 -6.51 10.12 3.31
N ILE A 19 -5.94 9.21 4.12
CA ILE A 19 -5.77 7.78 3.82
C ILE A 19 -7.00 7.16 3.15
N ARG A 20 -8.22 7.54 3.55
CA ARG A 20 -9.47 7.06 2.91
C ARG A 20 -9.54 7.42 1.42
N ARG A 21 -9.31 8.68 1.06
CA ARG A 21 -9.34 9.12 -0.34
C ARG A 21 -8.22 8.47 -1.15
N GLN A 22 -7.02 8.37 -0.57
CA GLN A 22 -5.91 7.70 -1.22
C GLN A 22 -6.21 6.21 -1.49
N CYS A 23 -6.79 5.49 -0.51
CA CYS A 23 -7.23 4.11 -0.71
C CYS A 23 -8.24 3.97 -1.85
N MET A 24 -9.20 4.90 -1.95
CA MET A 24 -10.22 4.88 -2.99
C MET A 24 -9.62 5.12 -4.38
N LEU A 25 -8.73 6.11 -4.51
CA LEU A 25 -8.07 6.46 -5.77
C LEU A 25 -7.12 5.37 -6.25
N LEU A 26 -6.39 4.73 -5.32
CA LEU A 26 -5.44 3.67 -5.62
C LEU A 26 -6.12 2.28 -5.69
N GLY A 27 -7.42 2.16 -5.40
CA GLY A 27 -8.15 0.89 -5.38
C GLY A 27 -7.63 -0.10 -4.32
N ILE A 28 -7.19 0.40 -3.16
CA ILE A 28 -6.57 -0.38 -2.08
C ILE A 28 -7.56 -0.57 -0.94
N ALA A 29 -7.65 -1.79 -0.41
CA ALA A 29 -8.41 -2.04 0.80
C ALA A 29 -7.75 -1.39 2.02
N ARG A 30 -8.51 -0.64 2.82
CA ARG A 30 -8.01 0.08 4.00
C ARG A 30 -7.37 -0.85 5.04
N SER A 31 -7.84 -2.08 5.16
CA SER A 31 -7.23 -3.12 6.01
C SER A 31 -5.78 -3.41 5.64
N SER A 32 -5.44 -3.33 4.35
CA SER A 32 -4.07 -3.56 3.89
C SER A 32 -3.12 -2.43 4.30
N VAL A 33 -3.60 -1.21 4.56
CA VAL A 33 -2.74 -0.09 4.99
C VAL A 33 -2.12 -0.37 6.36
N TYR A 34 -2.92 -0.90 7.28
CA TYR A 34 -2.51 -1.22 8.65
C TYR A 34 -1.77 -2.55 8.76
N ARG A 35 -1.97 -3.46 7.82
CA ARG A 35 -1.17 -4.68 7.75
C ARG A 35 0.27 -4.28 7.41
N PRO A 36 1.30 -4.65 8.17
CA PRO A 36 2.68 -4.41 7.76
C PRO A 36 2.89 -4.95 6.34
N LEU A 37 3.54 -4.16 5.49
CA LEU A 37 3.92 -4.62 4.16
C LEU A 37 4.99 -5.67 4.38
N GLN A 38 4.64 -6.94 4.25
CA GLN A 38 5.67 -7.98 4.15
C GLN A 38 6.55 -7.58 2.96
N PRO A 39 7.88 -7.49 3.15
CA PRO A 39 8.77 -7.18 2.05
C PRO A 39 8.52 -8.21 0.96
N ALA A 40 8.27 -7.72 -0.26
CA ALA A 40 7.92 -8.53 -1.42
C ALA A 40 9.17 -9.24 -1.98
N ASN A 41 9.94 -9.89 -1.11
CA ASN A 41 11.12 -10.68 -1.43
C ASN A 41 11.04 -12.06 -0.76
N SER A 42 9.94 -12.78 -0.95
CA SER A 42 10.06 -14.23 -1.03
C SER A 42 10.70 -14.56 -2.38
N THR A 43 11.99 -14.25 -2.52
CA THR A 43 12.81 -14.86 -3.56
C THR A 43 12.82 -16.35 -3.21
N THR A 44 12.02 -17.13 -3.91
CA THR A 44 12.22 -18.57 -4.01
C THR A 44 13.58 -18.75 -4.65
N LEU A 45 14.62 -18.83 -3.83
CA LEU A 45 15.93 -19.32 -4.25
C LEU A 45 15.85 -20.85 -4.31
N PRO A 46 16.48 -21.47 -5.32
CA PRO A 46 16.28 -22.87 -5.72
C PRO A 46 16.75 -23.90 -4.70
#